data_AF-A0A7K1DPQ0-F1
#
_entry.id   AF-A0A7K1DPQ0-F1
#
_cell.length_a   1.000
_cell.length_b   1.000
_cell.length_c   1.000
_cell.angle_alpha   90.00
_cell.angle_beta   90.00
_cell.angle_gamma   90.00
#
_symmetry.space_group_name_H-M   'P 1'
#
loop_
_entity.id
_entity.type
_entity.pdbx_description
1 polymer ?
#
loop_
_entity_poly.entity_id
_entity_poly.type
_entity_poly.pdbx_seq_one_letter_code
_entity_poly.pdbx_strand_id
1 'polypeptide(L)'
;SLSEVLHSLLDRTNFDLPTKATLGARIPWQQSAVEWVKDVIDRLNGRLVVIDYSVALTSELSQRPWRDWLRTYAGHEKGAHYLRNVGLQDITNDVCLDQIIATCGQPDSVRSQSQFLQLWGIDELVEEGKRIWNEESARPGLLAMKMRSRISEAEALLETSGVGGFTVMEWAKLQP
;
A
#
# COMPACT_ATOMS: atom_id res chain seq x y z
N SER A 1 31.96 -1.26 -8.13
CA SER A 1 30.82 -0.35 -8.39
C SER A 1 29.65 -1.23 -8.79
N LEU A 2 28.48 -1.07 -8.16
CA LEU A 2 27.27 -1.74 -8.65
C LEU A 2 26.71 -0.92 -9.81
N SER A 3 26.36 -1.58 -10.90
CA SER A 3 25.81 -0.96 -12.10
C SER A 3 24.51 -1.65 -12.50
N GLU A 4 23.58 -0.87 -13.06
CA GLU A 4 22.42 -1.43 -13.75
C GLU A 4 22.88 -2.20 -14.98
N VAL A 5 22.38 -3.43 -15.14
CA VAL A 5 22.53 -4.21 -16.38
C VAL A 5 21.15 -4.34 -16.99
N LEU A 6 20.98 -3.81 -18.20
CA LEU A 6 19.71 -3.84 -18.90
C LEU A 6 19.68 -5.02 -19.88
N HIS A 7 18.58 -5.75 -19.86
CA HIS A 7 18.30 -6.82 -20.80
C HIS A 7 17.03 -6.48 -21.58
N SER A 8 16.97 -6.91 -22.85
CA SER A 8 15.73 -6.85 -23.60
C SER A 8 14.69 -7.74 -22.93
N LEU A 9 13.50 -7.20 -22.71
CA LEU A 9 12.37 -7.98 -22.24
C LEU A 9 11.88 -8.88 -23.37
N LEU A 10 12.02 -10.19 -23.19
CA LEU A 10 11.53 -11.20 -24.15
C LEU A 10 10.10 -11.66 -23.82
N ASP A 11 9.71 -11.54 -22.55
CA ASP A 11 8.40 -11.94 -22.06
C ASP A 11 7.33 -10.91 -22.41
N ARG A 12 6.12 -11.40 -22.61
CA ARG A 12 4.94 -10.54 -22.79
C ARG A 12 4.32 -10.24 -21.43
N THR A 13 3.98 -8.98 -21.21
CA THR A 13 3.16 -8.59 -20.07
C THR A 13 1.71 -8.99 -20.31
N ASN A 14 0.99 -9.30 -19.24
CA ASN A 14 -0.45 -9.50 -19.25
C ASN A 14 -1.23 -8.23 -18.85
N PHE A 15 -0.52 -7.16 -18.47
CA PHE A 15 -1.04 -5.81 -18.28
C PHE A 15 -0.56 -4.89 -19.41
N ASP A 16 -1.24 -3.76 -19.58
CA ASP A 16 -0.96 -2.80 -20.65
C ASP A 16 0.32 -1.99 -20.38
N LEU A 17 1.24 -2.06 -21.34
CA LEU A 17 2.38 -1.14 -21.39
C LEU A 17 1.95 0.21 -21.96
N PRO A 18 2.60 1.32 -21.55
CA PRO A 18 2.31 2.63 -22.15
C PRO A 18 2.56 2.59 -23.66
N THR A 19 1.55 2.99 -24.44
CA THR A 19 1.62 3.04 -25.91
C THR A 19 2.69 3.99 -26.43
N LYS A 20 3.01 5.04 -25.66
CA LYS A 20 4.15 5.94 -25.88
C LYS A 20 4.82 6.21 -24.55
N ALA A 21 6.10 5.83 -24.44
CA ALA A 21 6.93 6.12 -23.29
C ALA A 21 8.02 7.13 -23.66
N THR A 22 8.28 8.10 -22.77
CA THR A 22 9.41 9.02 -22.92
C THR A 22 10.72 8.23 -22.81
N LEU A 23 11.78 8.67 -23.49
CA LEU A 23 13.10 8.03 -23.36
C LEU A 23 13.53 8.02 -21.88
N GLY A 24 13.89 6.84 -21.37
CA GLY A 24 14.29 6.65 -19.98
C GLY A 24 13.13 6.49 -18.99
N ALA A 25 11.88 6.48 -19.45
CA ALA A 25 10.74 6.11 -18.63
C ALA A 25 10.91 4.69 -18.08
N ARG A 26 10.43 4.48 -16.85
CA ARG A 26 10.53 3.21 -16.13
C ARG A 26 9.17 2.86 -15.54
N ILE A 27 8.94 1.57 -15.39
CA ILE A 27 7.80 1.00 -14.67
C ILE A 27 8.29 -0.16 -13.81
N PRO A 28 7.65 -0.47 -12.67
CA PRO A 28 7.89 -1.71 -11.97
C PRO A 28 7.16 -2.86 -12.69
N TRP A 29 7.75 -4.06 -12.67
CA TRP A 29 7.08 -5.30 -13.06
C TRP A 29 7.03 -6.20 -11.83
N GLN A 30 5.85 -6.32 -11.24
CA GLN A 30 5.64 -6.81 -9.87
C GLN A 30 5.27 -8.30 -9.83
N GLN A 31 6.04 -9.14 -10.54
CA GLN A 31 5.74 -10.57 -10.71
C GLN A 31 5.54 -11.29 -9.36
N SER A 32 6.47 -11.11 -8.41
CA SER A 32 6.39 -11.78 -7.10
C SER A 32 5.17 -11.37 -6.29
N ALA A 33 4.76 -10.09 -6.34
CA ALA A 33 3.58 -9.62 -5.62
C ALA A 33 2.30 -10.21 -6.22
N VAL A 34 2.22 -10.22 -7.54
CA VAL A 34 1.10 -10.81 -8.30
C VAL A 34 0.99 -12.31 -8.04
N GLU A 35 2.11 -13.04 -8.10
CA GLU A 35 2.16 -14.47 -7.80
C GLU A 35 1.74 -14.77 -6.36
N TRP A 36 2.18 -13.96 -5.41
CA TRP A 36 1.78 -14.09 -4.01
C TRP A 36 0.27 -13.90 -3.82
N VAL A 37 -0.32 -12.84 -4.39
CA VAL A 37 -1.77 -12.59 -4.30
C VAL A 37 -2.55 -13.77 -4.90
N LYS A 38 -2.12 -14.25 -6.08
CA LYS A 38 -2.73 -15.40 -6.75
C LYS A 38 -2.67 -16.65 -5.88
N ASP A 39 -1.50 -16.98 -5.37
CA ASP A 39 -1.26 -18.18 -4.54
C ASP A 39 -2.07 -18.15 -3.23
N VAL A 40 -2.29 -16.96 -2.65
CA VAL A 40 -3.18 -16.81 -1.50
C VAL A 40 -4.65 -17.00 -1.90
N ILE A 41 -5.12 -16.32 -2.95
CA ILE A 41 -6.51 -16.42 -3.44
C ILE A 41 -6.88 -17.86 -3.82
N ASP A 42 -5.99 -18.59 -4.48
CA ASP A 42 -6.26 -19.95 -4.94
C ASP A 42 -6.43 -20.96 -3.80
N ARG A 43 -5.87 -20.68 -2.61
CA ARG A 43 -5.87 -21.60 -1.45
C ARG A 43 -6.81 -21.19 -0.33
N LEU A 44 -7.23 -19.93 -0.27
CA LEU A 44 -8.00 -19.44 0.86
C LEU A 44 -9.47 -19.92 0.81
N ASN A 45 -10.02 -20.24 1.97
CA ASN A 45 -11.46 -20.28 2.22
C ASN A 45 -11.77 -19.19 3.26
N GLY A 46 -12.12 -18.00 2.79
CA GLY A 46 -12.21 -16.80 3.61
C GLY A 46 -12.02 -15.52 2.79
N ARG A 47 -11.26 -14.57 3.35
CA ARG A 47 -11.00 -13.27 2.74
C ARG A 47 -9.52 -12.90 2.77
N LEU A 48 -9.02 -12.37 1.66
CA LEU A 48 -7.76 -11.65 1.58
C LEU A 48 -8.05 -10.15 1.61
N VAL A 49 -7.39 -9.42 2.52
CA VAL A 49 -7.40 -7.95 2.59
C VAL A 49 -5.96 -7.48 2.40
N VAL A 50 -5.71 -6.67 1.37
CA VAL A 50 -4.40 -6.07 1.10
C VAL A 50 -4.53 -4.56 1.23
N ILE A 51 -3.63 -3.95 2.00
CA ILE A 51 -3.60 -2.50 2.26
C ILE A 51 -2.22 -2.01 1.87
N ASP A 52 -2.13 -1.13 0.86
CA ASP A 52 -0.87 -0.56 0.43
C ASP A 52 -1.05 0.76 -0.33
N TYR A 53 0.03 1.51 -0.53
CA TYR A 53 0.04 2.67 -1.42
C TYR A 53 0.14 2.19 -2.88
N SER A 54 -0.91 2.45 -3.66
CA SER A 54 -1.06 1.91 -5.00
C SER A 54 -1.33 2.98 -6.05
N VAL A 55 -1.10 2.61 -7.32
CA VAL A 55 -1.64 3.30 -8.49
C VAL A 55 -2.61 2.39 -9.22
N ALA A 56 -3.62 2.99 -9.86
CA ALA A 56 -4.59 2.21 -10.62
C ALA A 56 -3.94 1.56 -11.84
N LEU A 57 -3.12 2.32 -12.59
CA LEU A 57 -2.47 1.84 -13.81
C LEU A 57 -0.93 1.95 -13.70
N THR A 58 -0.24 0.90 -14.11
CA THR A 58 1.23 0.86 -14.25
C THR A 58 1.74 2.00 -15.15
N SER A 59 0.96 2.36 -16.17
CA SER A 59 1.30 3.42 -17.11
C SER A 59 1.43 4.81 -16.45
N GLU A 60 0.78 5.06 -15.31
CA GLU A 60 0.93 6.32 -14.57
C GLU A 60 2.36 6.52 -14.07
N LEU A 61 3.04 5.43 -13.69
CA LEU A 61 4.42 5.48 -13.19
C LEU A 61 5.44 5.79 -14.28
N SER A 62 5.12 5.44 -15.54
CA SER A 62 5.96 5.76 -16.69
C SER A 62 6.07 7.28 -16.94
N GLN A 63 5.12 8.06 -16.42
CA GLN A 63 5.06 9.51 -16.57
C GLN A 63 5.69 10.27 -15.38
N ARG A 64 6.13 9.55 -14.34
CA ARG A 64 6.72 10.11 -13.12
C ARG A 64 8.23 9.85 -13.08
N PRO A 65 9.05 10.74 -12.47
CA PRO A 65 10.42 10.40 -12.12
C PRO A 65 10.47 9.09 -11.33
N TRP A 66 11.30 8.15 -11.76
CA TRP A 66 11.29 6.81 -11.17
C TRP A 66 11.60 6.78 -9.67
N ARG A 67 12.32 7.78 -9.15
CA ARG A 67 12.64 7.93 -7.72
C ARG A 67 11.46 8.41 -6.87
N ASP A 68 10.34 8.77 -7.50
CA ASP A 68 9.12 9.13 -6.80
C ASP A 68 8.34 7.88 -6.44
N TRP A 69 8.39 6.83 -7.28
CA TRP A 69 7.69 5.56 -7.04
C TRP A 69 8.60 4.39 -6.66
N LEU A 70 9.93 4.44 -6.89
CA LEU A 70 10.90 3.49 -6.33
C LEU A 70 11.73 4.22 -5.28
N ARG A 71 11.44 3.92 -4.02
CA ARG A 71 11.93 4.66 -2.85
C ARG A 71 12.83 3.78 -2.01
N THR A 72 13.68 4.44 -1.23
CA THR A 72 14.55 3.80 -0.26
C THR A 72 14.42 4.53 1.06
N TYR A 73 14.61 3.80 2.17
CA TYR A 73 14.48 4.38 3.51
C TYR A 73 15.56 3.84 4.46
N ALA A 74 16.13 4.73 5.27
CA ALA A 74 17.07 4.37 6.33
C ALA A 74 16.91 5.34 7.51
N GLY A 75 16.84 4.82 8.75
CA GLY A 75 16.68 5.66 9.94
C GLY A 75 15.40 6.53 9.94
N HIS A 76 14.32 6.05 9.32
CA HIS A 76 13.05 6.78 9.11
C HIS A 76 13.14 8.00 8.17
N GLU A 77 14.21 8.11 7.38
CA GLU A 77 14.37 9.15 6.37
C GLU A 77 14.48 8.57 4.96
N LYS A 78 14.35 9.42 3.95
CA LYS A 78 14.56 9.05 2.55
C LYS A 78 16.02 8.64 2.34
N GLY A 79 16.21 7.43 1.82
CA GLY A 79 17.52 6.82 1.60
C GLY A 79 18.23 7.30 0.32
N ALA A 80 19.36 6.65 0.05
CA ALA A 80 20.20 6.95 -1.10
C ALA A 80 19.71 6.21 -2.37
N HIS A 81 20.50 6.27 -3.44
CA HIS A 81 20.26 5.41 -4.61
C HIS A 81 20.19 3.93 -4.20
N TYR A 82 19.32 3.13 -4.81
CA TYR A 82 19.07 1.74 -4.38
C TYR A 82 20.29 0.81 -4.51
N LEU A 83 21.28 1.18 -5.33
CA LEU A 83 22.59 0.51 -5.45
C LEU A 83 23.66 0.98 -4.43
N ARG A 84 23.30 1.90 -3.53
CA ARG A 84 24.16 2.35 -2.42
C ARG A 84 23.68 1.71 -1.12
N ASN A 85 24.58 1.57 -0.15
CA ASN A 85 24.25 1.10 1.20
C ASN A 85 23.43 -0.20 1.19
N VAL A 86 23.82 -1.15 0.33
CA VAL A 86 23.08 -2.41 0.13
C VAL A 86 22.95 -3.17 1.44
N GLY A 87 21.73 -3.61 1.75
CA GLY A 87 21.40 -4.27 3.01
C GLY A 87 21.23 -3.33 4.22
N LEU A 88 21.46 -2.03 4.05
CA LEU A 88 21.34 -1.01 5.11
C LEU A 88 20.19 -0.03 4.89
N GLN A 89 19.40 -0.21 3.83
CA GLN A 89 18.21 0.58 3.55
C GLN A 89 17.11 -0.34 3.01
N ASP A 90 15.87 0.00 3.33
CA ASP A 90 14.69 -0.59 2.71
C ASP A 90 14.55 -0.10 1.25
N ILE A 91 13.89 -0.88 0.40
CA ILE A 91 13.57 -0.54 -0.99
C ILE A 91 12.10 -0.90 -1.23
N THR A 92 11.29 0.12 -1.54
CA THR A 92 9.85 -0.07 -1.77
C THR A 92 9.39 0.58 -3.06
N ASN A 93 8.24 0.16 -3.59
CA ASN A 93 7.62 0.83 -4.72
C ASN A 93 6.09 0.81 -4.67
N ASP A 94 5.45 1.74 -5.40
CA ASP A 94 3.99 1.82 -5.51
C ASP A 94 3.41 0.54 -6.11
N VAL A 95 2.41 -0.06 -5.46
CA VAL A 95 1.71 -1.26 -5.96
C VAL A 95 0.93 -0.91 -7.24
N CYS A 96 1.07 -1.71 -8.29
CA CYS A 96 0.36 -1.53 -9.55
C CYS A 96 -0.86 -2.43 -9.62
N LEU A 97 -2.04 -1.84 -9.39
CA LEU A 97 -3.28 -2.58 -9.26
C LEU A 97 -3.67 -3.34 -10.54
N ASP A 98 -3.42 -2.74 -11.70
CA ASP A 98 -3.66 -3.36 -13.01
C ASP A 98 -2.88 -4.67 -13.23
N GLN A 99 -1.66 -4.80 -12.70
CA GLN A 99 -0.88 -6.04 -12.79
C GLN A 99 -1.50 -7.18 -11.96
N ILE A 100 -2.02 -6.86 -10.77
CA ILE A 100 -2.74 -7.81 -9.93
C ILE A 100 -4.04 -8.22 -10.62
N ILE A 101 -4.83 -7.26 -11.10
CA ILE A 101 -6.11 -7.49 -11.77
C ILE A 101 -5.93 -8.36 -13.03
N ALA A 102 -4.91 -8.07 -13.83
CA ALA A 102 -4.61 -8.82 -15.06
C ALA A 102 -4.38 -10.31 -14.82
N THR A 103 -4.00 -10.71 -13.60
CA THR A 103 -3.66 -12.09 -13.25
C THR A 103 -4.70 -12.75 -12.34
N CYS A 104 -5.18 -12.01 -11.34
CA CYS A 104 -6.03 -12.52 -10.26
C CYS A 104 -7.52 -12.22 -10.49
N GLY A 105 -7.85 -11.38 -11.48
CA GLY A 105 -9.20 -10.83 -11.66
C GLY A 105 -9.47 -9.64 -10.75
N GLN A 106 -10.68 -9.07 -10.89
CA GLN A 106 -11.11 -7.91 -10.10
C GLN A 106 -11.22 -8.29 -8.61
N PRO A 107 -10.73 -7.45 -7.68
CA PRO A 107 -11.11 -7.51 -6.28
C PRO A 107 -12.63 -7.32 -6.12
N ASP A 108 -13.22 -7.92 -5.09
CA ASP A 108 -14.63 -7.69 -4.75
C ASP A 108 -14.88 -6.26 -4.30
N SER A 109 -13.84 -5.60 -3.76
CA SER A 109 -13.89 -4.15 -3.51
C SER A 109 -12.51 -3.52 -3.51
N VAL A 110 -12.49 -2.24 -3.88
CA VAL A 110 -11.32 -1.35 -3.83
C VAL A 110 -11.79 -0.05 -3.15
N ARG A 111 -11.16 0.32 -2.04
CA ARG A 111 -11.47 1.53 -1.26
C ARG A 111 -10.19 2.27 -0.89
N SER A 112 -10.31 3.53 -0.49
CA SER A 112 -9.23 4.15 0.28
C SER A 112 -9.16 3.53 1.68
N GLN A 113 -8.01 3.61 2.34
CA GLN A 113 -7.84 3.20 3.73
C GLN A 113 -8.81 3.97 4.63
N SER A 114 -9.00 5.28 4.39
CA SER A 114 -9.96 6.06 5.16
C SER A 114 -11.38 5.52 5.07
N GLN A 115 -11.85 5.22 3.85
CA GLN A 115 -13.17 4.62 3.63
C GLN A 115 -13.29 3.23 4.25
N PHE A 116 -12.24 2.42 4.18
CA PHE A 116 -12.22 1.08 4.78
C PHE A 116 -12.29 1.15 6.31
N LEU A 117 -11.49 2.01 6.94
CA LEU A 117 -11.49 2.16 8.40
C LEU A 117 -12.81 2.74 8.92
N GLN A 118 -13.42 3.68 8.19
CA GLN A 118 -14.76 4.18 8.50
C GLN A 118 -15.82 3.08 8.40
N LEU A 119 -15.78 2.27 7.35
CA LEU A 119 -16.69 1.12 7.20
C LEU A 119 -16.61 0.13 8.37
N TRP A 120 -15.41 -0.03 8.95
CA TRP A 120 -15.16 -0.98 10.05
C TRP A 120 -15.16 -0.34 11.45
N GLY A 121 -15.66 0.89 11.56
CA GLY A 121 -16.06 1.49 12.82
C GLY A 121 -14.96 2.21 13.59
N ILE A 122 -14.01 2.84 12.87
CA ILE A 122 -13.00 3.69 13.51
C ILE A 122 -13.63 4.89 14.26
N ASP A 123 -14.76 5.41 13.78
CA ASP A 123 -15.45 6.54 14.41
C ASP A 123 -16.01 6.15 15.79
N GLU A 124 -16.59 4.95 15.93
CA GLU A 124 -17.05 4.41 17.19
C GLU A 124 -15.88 4.18 18.17
N LEU A 125 -14.73 3.73 17.67
CA LEU A 125 -13.52 3.57 18.49
C LEU A 125 -13.00 4.92 19.00
N VAL A 126 -13.09 5.99 18.19
CA VAL A 126 -12.72 7.35 18.58
C VAL A 126 -13.70 7.89 19.62
N GLU A 127 -15.01 7.72 19.44
CA GLU A 127 -16.02 8.16 20.40
C GLU A 127 -15.90 7.43 21.74
N GLU A 128 -15.65 6.11 21.72
CA GLU A 128 -15.33 5.36 22.94
C GLU A 128 -14.08 5.95 23.64
N GLY A 129 -13.04 6.29 22.86
CA GLY A 129 -11.82 6.87 23.38
C GLY A 129 -12.03 8.23 24.04
N LYS A 130 -12.81 9.10 23.40
CA LYS A 130 -13.21 10.42 23.94
C LYS A 130 -13.97 10.28 25.26
N ARG A 131 -14.92 9.35 25.33
CA ARG A 131 -15.71 9.10 26.55
C ARG A 131 -14.82 8.70 27.73
N ILE A 132 -13.97 7.69 27.54
CA ILE A 132 -13.08 7.20 28.61
C ILE A 132 -12.07 8.28 29.03
N TRP A 133 -11.50 9.01 28.06
CA TRP A 133 -10.61 10.12 28.37
C TRP A 133 -11.30 11.19 29.24
N ASN A 134 -12.53 11.56 28.91
CA ASN A 134 -13.28 12.56 29.68
C ASN A 134 -13.56 12.09 31.11
N GLU A 135 -13.97 10.82 31.28
CA GLU A 135 -14.25 10.20 32.59
C GLU A 135 -12.99 10.14 33.49
N GLU A 136 -11.80 9.92 32.92
CA GLU A 136 -10.56 9.70 33.68
C GLU A 136 -9.59 10.89 33.66
N SER A 137 -9.94 11.99 32.98
CA SER A 137 -9.05 13.13 32.71
C SER A 137 -8.45 13.81 33.95
N ALA A 138 -9.11 13.71 35.11
CA ALA A 138 -8.64 14.29 36.37
C ALA A 138 -7.41 13.58 36.96
N ARG A 139 -7.23 12.28 36.67
CA ARG A 139 -6.05 11.49 37.09
C ARG A 139 -5.81 10.34 36.10
N PRO A 140 -5.33 10.64 34.89
CA PRO A 140 -5.32 9.68 33.80
C PRO A 140 -4.30 8.56 34.04
N GLY A 141 -4.78 7.32 33.93
CA GLY A 141 -3.93 6.13 33.89
C GLY A 141 -3.47 5.78 32.46
N LEU A 142 -2.77 4.65 32.32
CA LEU A 142 -2.34 4.15 31.01
C LEU A 142 -3.50 3.88 30.05
N LEU A 143 -4.64 3.43 30.57
CA LEU A 143 -5.86 3.21 29.79
C LEU A 143 -6.36 4.53 29.18
N ALA A 144 -6.57 5.56 30.00
CA ALA A 144 -6.96 6.90 29.54
C ALA A 144 -6.00 7.46 28.47
N MET A 145 -4.69 7.26 28.63
CA MET A 145 -3.70 7.70 27.63
C MET A 145 -3.83 6.96 26.30
N LYS A 146 -4.03 5.64 26.33
CA LYS A 146 -4.29 4.85 25.13
C LYS A 146 -5.61 5.25 24.45
N MET A 147 -6.64 5.57 25.24
CA MET A 147 -7.93 6.01 24.71
C MET A 147 -7.84 7.40 24.08
N ARG A 148 -7.05 8.30 24.67
CA ARG A 148 -6.75 9.61 24.08
C ARG A 148 -5.99 9.48 22.76
N SER A 149 -5.07 8.53 22.63
CA SER A 149 -4.27 8.38 21.40
C SER A 149 -5.11 8.04 20.17
N ARG A 150 -6.24 7.33 20.35
CA ARG A 150 -7.20 7.02 19.27
C ARG A 150 -7.65 8.26 18.50
N ILE A 151 -7.77 9.41 19.16
CA ILE A 151 -8.21 10.66 18.52
C ILE A 151 -7.17 11.12 17.49
N SER A 152 -5.93 11.32 17.92
CA SER A 152 -4.84 11.79 17.05
C SER A 152 -4.39 10.73 16.04
N GLU A 153 -4.43 9.45 16.42
CA GLU A 153 -4.08 8.35 15.51
C GLU A 153 -5.12 8.19 14.40
N ALA A 154 -6.42 8.31 14.71
CA ALA A 154 -7.46 8.26 13.69
C ALA A 154 -7.34 9.43 12.70
N GLU A 155 -7.03 10.64 13.15
CA GLU A 155 -6.75 11.77 12.26
C GLU A 155 -5.66 11.43 11.24
N ALA A 156 -4.53 10.86 11.70
CA ALA A 156 -3.45 10.44 10.81
C ALA A 156 -3.86 9.29 9.87
N LEU A 157 -4.60 8.30 10.37
CA LEU A 157 -5.04 7.12 9.61
C LEU A 157 -6.10 7.44 8.54
N LEU A 158 -6.86 8.52 8.72
CA LEU A 158 -7.94 8.95 7.84
C LEU A 158 -7.55 10.06 6.87
N GLU A 159 -6.43 10.74 7.10
CA GLU A 159 -5.93 11.82 6.24
C GLU A 159 -5.61 11.31 4.82
N THR A 160 -6.40 11.75 3.83
CA THR A 160 -6.36 11.24 2.45
C THR A 160 -5.13 11.69 1.67
N SER A 161 -4.49 12.80 2.08
CA SER A 161 -3.17 13.19 1.55
C SER A 161 -2.02 12.41 2.19
N GLY A 162 -2.29 11.66 3.27
CA GLY A 162 -1.36 10.77 3.95
C GLY A 162 -1.75 9.30 3.79
N VAL A 163 -1.62 8.52 4.87
CA VAL A 163 -1.89 7.07 4.84
C VAL A 163 -3.37 6.73 4.61
N GLY A 164 -4.30 7.65 4.91
CA GLY A 164 -5.71 7.48 4.58
C GLY A 164 -5.99 7.35 3.08
N GLY A 165 -5.06 7.83 2.24
CA GLY A 165 -5.09 7.67 0.78
C GLY A 165 -4.60 6.32 0.27
N PHE A 166 -4.11 5.43 1.14
CA PHE A 166 -3.71 4.08 0.73
C PHE A 166 -4.92 3.32 0.18
N THR A 167 -4.67 2.30 -0.63
CA THR A 167 -5.72 1.49 -1.24
C THR A 167 -5.91 0.19 -0.46
N VAL A 168 -7.17 -0.15 -0.20
CA VAL A 168 -7.57 -1.43 0.38
C VAL A 168 -8.29 -2.26 -0.68
N MET A 169 -7.76 -3.44 -0.95
CA MET A 169 -8.33 -4.43 -1.87
C MET A 169 -8.82 -5.64 -1.09
N GLU A 170 -10.01 -6.13 -1.41
CA GLU A 170 -10.58 -7.32 -0.78
C GLU A 170 -10.96 -8.38 -1.82
N TRP A 171 -10.62 -9.64 -1.54
CA TRP A 171 -11.11 -10.82 -2.28
C TRP A 171 -11.71 -11.82 -1.30
N ALA A 172 -12.90 -12.32 -1.58
CA ALA A 172 -13.57 -13.39 -0.88
C ALA A 172 -13.58 -14.64 -1.77
N LYS A 173 -13.01 -15.72 -1.25
CA LYS A 173 -13.18 -17.05 -1.81
C LYS A 173 -13.83 -17.91 -0.76
N LEU A 174 -15.10 -18.20 -0.98
CA LEU A 174 -15.83 -19.20 -0.22
C LEU A 174 -15.87 -20.44 -1.11
N GLN A 175 -15.26 -21.53 -0.65
CA GLN A 175 -15.45 -22.80 -1.33
C GLN A 175 -16.92 -23.24 -1.17
N PRO A 176 -17.57 -23.77 -2.22
CA PRO A 176 -18.88 -24.39 -2.12
C PRO A 176 -18.90 -25.54 -1.11
#